data_AF-A0A524JDF6-F1
#
_entry.id   AF-A0A524JDF6-F1
#
_cell.length_a   1.000
_cell.length_b   1.000
_cell.length_c   1.000
_cell.angle_alpha   90.00
_cell.angle_beta   90.00
_cell.angle_gamma   90.00
#
_symmetry.space_group_name_H-M   'P 1'
#
loop_
_entity.id
_entity.type
_entity.pdbx_description
1 polymer ?
#
loop_
_entity_poly.entity_id
_entity_poly.type
_entity_poly.pdbx_seq_one_letter_code
_entity_poly.pdbx_strand_id
1 'polypeptide(L)'
;MEVIFVTAGMVAFIVLVLVLLGHAYPGSGADLLDWKPTRDYETEAQLEQDDIAQMLAAQNRYRKRRGARELTELDAERMAQEDNRIRDRARGADQESFAELDRKMRERDAENS
;
A
#
# COMPACT_ATOMS: atom_id res chain seq x y z
N MET A 1 47.68 7.53 -3.37
CA MET A 1 47.15 6.95 -4.62
C MET A 1 46.96 5.45 -4.49
N GLU A 2 47.94 4.69 -4.01
CA GLU A 2 47.85 3.23 -3.81
C GLU A 2 46.63 2.76 -3.01
N VAL A 3 46.39 3.35 -1.83
CA VAL A 3 45.23 2.99 -0.98
C VAL A 3 43.88 3.19 -1.70
N ILE A 4 43.77 4.22 -2.53
CA ILE A 4 42.53 4.52 -3.28
C ILE A 4 42.26 3.45 -4.34
N PHE A 5 43.30 2.98 -5.04
CA PHE A 5 43.16 1.90 -6.02
C PHE A 5 42.84 0.57 -5.36
N VAL A 6 43.43 0.29 -4.19
CA VAL A 6 43.15 -0.93 -3.43
C VAL A 6 41.70 -0.94 -2.91
N THR A 7 41.23 0.17 -2.33
CA THR A 7 39.85 0.25 -1.82
C THR A 7 38.83 0.23 -2.95
N ALA A 8 39.06 0.97 -4.03
CA ALA A 8 38.20 0.94 -5.22
C ALA A 8 38.14 -0.45 -5.85
N GLY A 9 39.28 -1.14 -5.96
CA GLY A 9 39.37 -2.51 -6.46
C GLY A 9 38.59 -3.49 -5.59
N MET A 10 38.67 -3.37 -4.26
CA MET A 10 37.92 -4.22 -3.34
C MET A 10 36.40 -4.02 -3.46
N VAL A 11 35.94 -2.77 -3.57
CA VAL A 11 34.52 -2.48 -3.77
C VAL A 11 34.04 -3.03 -5.12
N ALA A 12 34.79 -2.80 -6.19
CA ALA A 12 34.46 -3.34 -7.52
C ALA A 12 34.40 -4.87 -7.52
N PHE A 13 35.32 -5.53 -6.80
CA PHE A 13 35.33 -6.98 -6.65
C PHE A 13 34.08 -7.50 -5.91
N ILE A 14 33.68 -6.86 -4.80
CA ILE A 14 32.47 -7.23 -4.06
C ILE A 14 31.23 -7.08 -4.95
N VAL A 15 31.12 -5.96 -5.66
CA VAL A 15 29.99 -5.72 -6.59
C VAL A 15 29.96 -6.78 -7.68
N LEU A 16 31.11 -7.12 -8.27
CA LEU A 16 31.22 -8.17 -9.28
C LEU A 16 30.73 -9.53 -8.75
N VAL A 17 31.13 -9.91 -7.53
CA VAL A 17 30.71 -11.16 -6.90
C VAL A 17 29.20 -11.17 -6.66
N LEU A 18 28.62 -10.06 -6.18
CA LEU A 18 27.17 -9.95 -5.97
C LEU A 18 26.39 -10.06 -7.28
N VAL A 19 26.88 -9.42 -8.34
CA VAL A 19 26.27 -9.50 -9.68
C VAL A 19 26.35 -10.93 -10.21
N LEU A 20 27.50 -11.60 -10.08
CA LEU A 20 27.66 -13.00 -10.50
C LEU A 20 26.77 -13.95 -9.70
N LEU A 21 26.60 -13.73 -8.39
CA LEU A 21 25.69 -14.51 -7.56
C LEU A 21 24.23 -14.31 -7.99
N GLY A 22 23.79 -13.07 -8.20
CA GLY A 22 22.44 -12.78 -8.68
C GLY A 22 22.18 -13.29 -10.10
N HIS A 23 23.21 -13.29 -10.96
CA HIS A 23 23.10 -13.82 -12.31
C HIS A 23 23.09 -15.36 -12.35
N ALA A 24 23.93 -16.01 -11.55
CA ALA A 24 24.03 -17.47 -11.48
C ALA A 24 22.86 -18.12 -10.72
N TYR A 25 22.23 -17.39 -9.80
CA TYR A 25 21.05 -17.84 -9.06
C TYR A 25 19.85 -16.92 -9.35
N PRO A 26 19.17 -17.06 -10.51
CA PRO A 26 18.00 -16.27 -10.88
C PRO A 26 16.71 -16.61 -10.08
N GLY A 27 16.81 -17.42 -9.02
CA GLY A 27 15.69 -17.76 -8.14
C GLY A 27 15.33 -16.59 -7.21
N SER A 28 14.05 -16.28 -7.11
CA SER A 28 13.53 -15.32 -6.13
C SER A 28 13.91 -15.79 -4.72
N GLY A 29 14.29 -14.87 -3.82
CA GLY A 29 14.57 -15.21 -2.41
C GLY A 29 13.43 -15.96 -1.69
N ALA A 30 12.24 -15.98 -2.29
CA ALA A 30 11.10 -16.79 -1.89
C ALA A 30 11.32 -18.31 -2.07
N ASP A 31 12.08 -18.74 -3.09
CA ASP A 31 12.38 -20.15 -3.37
C ASP A 31 13.42 -20.72 -2.40
N LEU A 32 14.29 -19.87 -1.83
CA LEU A 32 15.26 -20.30 -0.80
C LEU A 32 14.59 -20.62 0.55
N LEU A 33 13.39 -20.09 0.78
CA LEU A 33 12.67 -20.21 2.05
C LEU A 33 11.50 -21.22 1.99
N ASP A 34 11.27 -21.87 0.84
CA ASP A 34 10.10 -22.74 0.62
C ASP A 34 8.79 -22.02 1.05
N TRP A 35 8.68 -20.72 0.74
CA TRP A 35 7.53 -19.92 1.15
C TRP A 35 6.31 -20.33 0.32
N LYS A 36 5.60 -21.34 0.80
CA LYS A 36 4.26 -21.71 0.35
C LYS A 36 3.26 -20.87 1.16
N PRO A 37 2.35 -20.11 0.53
CA PRO A 37 1.29 -19.41 1.26
C PRO A 37 0.62 -20.41 2.20
N THR A 38 0.53 -20.07 3.49
CA THR A 38 0.05 -20.97 4.55
C THR A 38 -1.41 -21.35 4.40
N ARG A 39 -2.11 -20.80 3.42
CA ARG A 39 -3.56 -20.90 3.27
C ARG A 39 -3.95 -20.85 1.79
N ASP A 40 -4.92 -21.71 1.44
CA ASP A 40 -5.52 -21.76 0.11
C ASP A 40 -6.48 -20.58 -0.09
N TYR A 41 -6.46 -19.96 -1.26
CA TYR A 41 -7.20 -18.72 -1.56
C TYR A 41 -8.71 -18.86 -1.33
N GLU A 42 -9.28 -20.01 -1.68
CA GLU A 42 -10.71 -20.27 -1.47
C GLU A 42 -11.08 -20.26 0.01
N THR A 43 -10.19 -20.75 0.87
CA THR A 43 -10.41 -20.82 2.33
C THR A 43 -10.22 -19.45 2.99
N GLU A 44 -9.45 -18.56 2.38
CA GLU A 44 -9.29 -17.17 2.86
C GLU A 44 -10.51 -16.32 2.50
N ALA A 45 -11.02 -16.45 1.26
CA ALA A 45 -12.24 -15.76 0.82
C ALA A 45 -13.48 -16.15 1.67
N GLN A 46 -13.60 -17.41 2.05
CA GLN A 46 -14.68 -17.86 2.93
C GLN A 46 -14.58 -17.26 4.34
N LEU A 47 -13.38 -17.19 4.91
CA LEU A 47 -13.19 -16.56 6.21
C LEU A 47 -13.49 -15.07 6.18
N GLU A 48 -13.10 -14.38 5.11
CA GLU A 48 -13.34 -12.95 4.99
C GLU A 48 -14.86 -12.66 4.95
N GLN A 49 -15.64 -13.49 4.26
CA GLN A 49 -17.11 -13.38 4.27
C GLN A 49 -17.69 -13.61 5.67
N ASP A 50 -17.22 -14.63 6.39
CA ASP A 50 -17.66 -14.91 7.76
C ASP A 50 -17.29 -13.78 8.74
N ASP A 51 -16.13 -13.15 8.57
CA ASP A 51 -15.70 -12.02 9.39
C ASP A 51 -16.57 -10.78 9.15
N ILE A 52 -16.92 -10.48 7.89
CA ILE A 52 -17.84 -9.39 7.54
C ILE A 52 -19.22 -9.62 8.18
N ALA A 53 -19.75 -10.85 8.11
CA ALA A 53 -21.03 -11.20 8.72
C ALA A 53 -21.01 -11.00 10.26
N GLN A 54 -19.90 -11.38 10.91
CA GLN A 54 -19.71 -11.17 12.35
C GLN A 54 -19.63 -9.68 12.72
N MET A 55 -18.93 -8.88 11.94
CA MET A 55 -18.86 -7.42 12.14
C MET A 55 -20.23 -6.76 12.01
N LEU A 56 -21.01 -7.15 10.98
CA LEU A 56 -22.37 -6.64 10.76
C LEU A 56 -23.30 -7.03 11.92
N ALA A 57 -23.23 -8.28 12.38
CA ALA A 57 -24.01 -8.76 13.51
C ALA A 57 -23.65 -8.00 14.80
N ALA A 58 -22.37 -7.71 15.03
CA ALA A 58 -21.93 -6.91 16.17
C ALA A 58 -22.50 -5.48 16.12
N GLN A 59 -22.42 -4.81 14.98
CA GLN A 59 -23.00 -3.47 14.82
C GLN A 59 -24.51 -3.46 15.04
N ASN A 60 -25.23 -4.46 14.50
CA ASN A 60 -26.68 -4.57 14.67
C ASN A 60 -27.08 -4.79 16.13
N ARG A 61 -26.31 -5.56 16.91
CA ARG A 61 -26.52 -5.67 18.36
C ARG A 61 -26.44 -4.30 19.06
N TYR A 62 -25.46 -3.47 18.71
CA TYR A 62 -25.35 -2.11 19.27
C TYR A 62 -26.49 -1.19 18.81
N ARG A 63 -26.88 -1.25 17.52
CA ARG A 63 -27.98 -0.46 16.97
C ARG A 63 -29.33 -0.82 17.61
N LYS A 64 -29.60 -2.12 17.79
CA LYS A 64 -30.80 -2.63 18.46
C LYS A 64 -30.92 -2.14 19.90
N ARG A 65 -29.81 -2.09 20.64
CA ARG A 65 -29.79 -1.51 22.00
C ARG A 65 -30.14 -0.02 22.05
N ARG A 66 -29.89 0.72 20.96
CA ARG A 66 -30.22 2.14 20.83
C ARG A 66 -31.56 2.39 20.12
N GLY A 67 -32.31 1.34 19.79
CA GLY A 67 -33.57 1.44 19.03
C GLY A 67 -33.40 1.88 17.57
N ALA A 68 -32.18 1.82 17.03
CA ALA A 68 -31.90 2.15 15.64
C ALA A 68 -32.16 0.96 14.72
N ARG A 69 -32.53 1.25 13.46
CA ARG A 69 -32.79 0.22 12.43
C ARG A 69 -31.53 -0.62 12.18
N GLU A 70 -31.72 -1.92 11.99
CA GLU A 70 -30.66 -2.85 11.62
C GLU A 70 -30.03 -2.45 10.28
N LEU A 71 -28.71 -2.61 10.19
CA LEU A 71 -27.91 -2.39 9.00
C LEU A 71 -27.88 -3.69 8.20
N THR A 72 -28.27 -3.61 6.93
CA THR A 72 -28.13 -4.72 5.98
C THR A 72 -26.80 -4.63 5.26
N GLU A 73 -26.37 -5.73 4.63
CA GLU A 73 -25.15 -5.78 3.82
C GLU A 73 -25.19 -4.75 2.67
N LEU A 74 -26.34 -4.65 2.00
CA LEU A 74 -26.60 -3.63 0.96
C LEU A 74 -26.53 -2.19 1.50
N ASP A 75 -26.89 -1.96 2.76
CA ASP A 75 -26.75 -0.64 3.38
C ASP A 75 -25.28 -0.34 3.70
N ALA A 76 -24.51 -1.34 4.14
CA ALA A 76 -23.09 -1.20 4.39
C ALA A 76 -22.30 -0.92 3.10
N GLU A 77 -22.60 -1.62 2.01
CA GLU A 77 -21.99 -1.37 0.69
C GLU A 77 -22.27 0.04 0.20
N ARG A 78 -23.52 0.52 0.34
CA ARG A 78 -23.88 1.89 -0.06
C ARG A 78 -23.12 2.93 0.75
N MET A 79 -22.97 2.74 2.05
CA MET A 79 -22.19 3.64 2.90
C MET A 79 -20.70 3.63 2.50
N ALA A 80 -20.13 2.47 2.21
CA ALA A 80 -18.74 2.36 1.77
C ALA A 80 -18.49 3.06 0.42
N GLN A 81 -19.42 2.93 -0.54
CA GLN A 81 -19.34 3.66 -1.81
C GLN A 81 -19.42 5.17 -1.62
N GLU A 82 -20.27 5.64 -0.71
CA GLU A 82 -20.40 7.07 -0.41
C GLU A 82 -19.13 7.62 0.26
N ASP A 83 -18.57 6.88 1.21
CA ASP A 83 -17.35 7.25 1.93
C ASP A 83 -16.13 7.30 0.97
N ASN A 84 -16.04 6.35 0.04
CA ASN A 84 -15.03 6.36 -1.02
C ASN A 84 -15.18 7.57 -1.95
N ARG A 85 -16.41 7.93 -2.34
CA ARG A 85 -16.64 9.15 -3.15
C ARG A 85 -16.22 10.43 -2.43
N ILE A 86 -16.43 10.49 -1.11
CA ILE A 86 -15.99 11.64 -0.30
C ILE A 86 -14.46 11.70 -0.26
N ARG A 87 -13.80 10.55 -0.03
CA ARG A 87 -12.34 10.45 -0.05
C ARG A 87 -11.73 10.81 -1.40
N ASP A 88 -12.35 10.39 -2.50
CA ASP A 88 -11.85 10.69 -3.84
C ASP A 88 -11.98 12.19 -4.16
N ARG A 89 -13.07 12.83 -3.73
CA ARG A 89 -13.18 14.30 -3.83
C ARG A 89 -12.14 15.03 -2.98
N ALA A 90 -11.88 14.55 -1.76
CA ALA A 90 -10.88 15.14 -0.89
C ALA A 90 -9.47 15.02 -1.51
N ARG A 91 -9.11 13.85 -2.06
CA ARG A 91 -7.85 13.66 -2.78
C ARG A 91 -7.71 14.58 -4.00
N GLY A 92 -8.78 14.79 -4.77
CA GLY A 92 -8.77 15.70 -5.90
C GLY A 92 -8.51 17.15 -5.50
N ALA A 93 -9.14 17.61 -4.41
CA ALA A 93 -8.96 18.96 -3.88
C ALA A 93 -7.54 19.21 -3.36
N ASP A 94 -6.93 18.20 -2.72
CA ASP A 94 -5.54 18.28 -2.27
C ASP A 94 -4.60 18.41 -3.48
N GLN A 95 -4.84 17.62 -4.54
CA GLN A 95 -4.01 17.62 -5.74
C GLN A 95 -4.05 18.96 -6.50
N GLU A 96 -5.22 19.60 -6.59
CA GLU A 96 -5.34 20.96 -7.15
C GLU A 96 -4.60 21.99 -6.30
N SER A 97 -4.71 21.89 -4.97
CA SER A 97 -4.02 22.78 -4.03
C SER A 97 -2.49 22.67 -4.14
N PHE A 98 -1.97 21.46 -4.30
CA PHE A 98 -0.54 21.22 -4.56
C PHE A 98 -0.08 21.81 -5.90
N ALA A 99 -0.89 21.68 -6.96
CA ALA A 99 -0.57 22.25 -8.27
C ALA A 99 -0.54 23.79 -8.26
N GLU A 100 -1.43 24.42 -7.48
CA GLU A 100 -1.43 25.87 -7.31
C GLU A 100 -0.18 26.36 -6.54
N LEU A 101 0.23 25.63 -5.49
CA LEU A 101 1.44 25.91 -4.74
C LEU A 101 2.71 25.82 -5.61
N ASP A 102 2.82 24.78 -6.44
CA ASP A 102 3.95 24.62 -7.35
C ASP A 102 4.03 25.78 -8.36
N ARG A 103 2.88 26.21 -8.89
CA ARG A 103 2.81 27.37 -9.79
C ARG A 103 3.27 28.65 -9.09
N LYS A 104 2.80 28.93 -7.88
CA LYS A 104 3.21 30.11 -7.10
C LYS A 104 4.70 30.10 -6.74
N MET A 105 5.30 28.94 -6.49
CA MET A 105 6.75 28.87 -6.25
C MET A 105 7.53 29.24 -7.51
N ARG A 106 7.16 28.66 -8.67
CA ARG A 106 7.82 28.97 -9.95
C ARG A 106 7.71 30.44 -10.34
N GLU A 107 6.55 31.05 -10.10
CA GLU A 107 6.36 32.49 -10.35
C GLU A 107 7.26 33.34 -9.45
N ARG A 108 7.37 32.99 -8.16
CA ARG A 108 8.23 33.69 -7.20
C ARG A 108 9.72 33.54 -7.52
N ASP A 109 10.13 32.37 -8.01
CA ASP A 109 11.51 32.11 -8.42
C ASP A 109 11.86 32.86 -9.72
N ALA A 110 10.89 33.05 -10.62
CA ALA A 110 11.06 33.84 -11.85
C ALA A 110 11.09 35.36 -11.60
N GLU A 111 10.44 35.85 -10.55
CA GLU A 111 10.44 37.27 -10.18
C GLU A 111 11.72 37.70 -9.42
N ASN A 112 12.39 36.74 -8.76
CA ASN A 112 13.64 36.97 -8.01
C ASN A 112 14.92 36.70 -8.81
N SER A 113 14.80 36.38 -10.11
CA SER A 113 15.93 36.06 -11.00
C SER A 113 16.14 37.12 -12.07
#